data_AF-A0A520EYU0-F1
#
_entry.id   AF-A0A520EYU0-F1
#
_cell.length_a   1.000
_cell.length_b   1.000
_cell.length_c   1.000
_cell.angle_alpha   90.00
_cell.angle_beta   90.00
_cell.angle_gamma   90.00
#
_symmetry.space_group_name_H-M   'P 1'
#
loop_
_entity.id
_entity.type
_entity.pdbx_description
1 polymer ?
#
loop_
_entity_poly.entity_id
_entity_poly.type
_entity_poly.pdbx_seq_one_letter_code
_entity_poly.pdbx_strand_id
1 'polypeptide(L)'
;MSGRHSGSSRRFSPVVTWGAAALAVVVVAAGGWFGVQAVRAAGSDSCDSLDTVSLAVDTSIAEPVQQILAQAGEVDRGCVDFEVRAERPTDTATEIAGTDENRPDLWIPDSTLWLLKTLRSTGALPELAKTSVANTLPVLVSASDGAPVTDTWLSVLQMPGQRIGDPLTSSASNAAILGALAESEVAISDAKAVSAALVPMAQDFGRIADTPHDTPDLVAQVATEGGTSVATEQAVLAYEAANPGSSLTESVPPTGSYFLNYPLAVTAPAGPEYDRVKAAGAALASVLASQSATDTLVAAGFRTSSGTPLADGRGVGSVAALEIKNPLSIETTLRDWAVLALPLRTLVVEDVSGSMAAKSGDSTRIALTVDASLGANDLFSDQTQMGLWAFSIG
;
A
#
# COMPACT_ATOMS: atom_id res chain seq x y z
N MET A 1 38.66 27.74 36.72
CA MET A 1 38.95 26.29 36.74
C MET A 1 37.65 25.55 36.48
N SER A 2 37.61 24.77 35.39
CA SER A 2 36.43 24.06 34.87
C SER A 2 36.37 22.67 35.49
N GLY A 3 35.22 22.32 36.10
CA GLY A 3 34.91 20.97 36.57
C GLY A 3 34.05 20.25 35.53
N ARG A 4 34.59 19.18 34.94
CA ARG A 4 33.88 18.24 34.06
C ARG A 4 33.10 17.23 34.91
N HIS A 5 31.80 17.09 34.66
CA HIS A 5 31.06 15.87 35.00
C HIS A 5 30.90 15.01 33.73
N SER A 6 31.44 13.81 33.77
CA SER A 6 31.26 12.76 32.75
C SER A 6 30.01 11.94 33.10
N GLY A 7 28.96 12.04 32.30
CA GLY A 7 27.87 11.06 32.28
C GLY A 7 28.23 9.92 31.34
N SER A 8 28.34 8.68 31.84
CA SER A 8 28.53 7.50 30.99
C SER A 8 27.23 7.19 30.25
N SER A 9 27.22 7.26 28.93
CA SER A 9 26.14 6.68 28.11
C SER A 9 26.32 5.16 28.08
N ARG A 10 25.32 4.42 28.61
CA ARG A 10 25.22 2.97 28.39
C ARG A 10 24.91 2.75 26.91
N ARG A 11 25.90 2.29 26.14
CA ARG A 11 25.70 1.77 24.78
C ARG A 11 24.97 0.43 24.88
N PHE A 12 23.72 0.37 24.44
CA PHE A 12 23.06 -0.90 24.18
C PHE A 12 23.67 -1.51 22.91
N SER A 13 24.18 -2.73 23.02
CA SER A 13 24.78 -3.46 21.91
C SER A 13 23.66 -3.96 20.97
N PRO A 14 23.73 -3.70 19.64
CA PRO A 14 22.73 -4.17 18.68
C PRO A 14 22.61 -5.71 18.66
N VAL A 15 23.64 -6.44 19.09
CA VAL A 15 23.61 -7.90 19.17
C VAL A 15 22.55 -8.41 20.16
N VAL A 16 22.25 -7.64 21.22
CA VAL A 16 21.27 -8.04 22.24
C VAL A 16 19.83 -7.80 21.75
N THR A 17 19.60 -6.76 20.95
CA THR A 17 18.28 -6.46 20.38
C THR A 17 17.92 -7.41 19.24
N TRP A 18 18.88 -7.73 18.36
CA TRP A 18 18.68 -8.73 17.31
C TRP A 18 18.55 -10.15 17.87
N GLY A 19 19.31 -10.47 18.93
CA GLY A 19 19.18 -11.73 19.66
C GLY A 19 17.81 -11.90 20.32
N ALA A 20 17.26 -10.85 20.94
CA ALA A 20 15.95 -10.90 21.56
C ALA A 20 14.80 -11.04 20.54
N ALA A 21 14.89 -10.36 19.39
CA ALA A 21 13.90 -10.47 18.32
C ALA A 21 13.92 -11.87 17.68
N ALA A 22 15.11 -12.43 17.40
CA ALA A 22 15.25 -13.78 16.87
C ALA A 22 14.75 -14.83 17.88
N LEU A 23 15.01 -14.66 19.18
CA LEU A 23 14.54 -15.57 20.21
C LEU A 23 13.01 -15.52 20.37
N ALA A 24 12.40 -14.33 20.30
CA ALA A 24 10.95 -14.17 20.36
C ALA A 24 10.25 -14.85 19.17
N VAL A 25 10.79 -14.70 17.96
CA VAL A 25 10.29 -15.40 16.76
C VAL A 25 10.40 -16.91 16.90
N VAL A 26 11.51 -17.44 17.42
CA VAL A 26 11.70 -18.88 17.65
C VAL A 26 10.73 -19.40 18.71
N VAL A 27 10.46 -18.64 19.78
CA VAL A 27 9.53 -19.07 20.84
C VAL A 27 8.07 -19.08 20.35
N VAL A 28 7.65 -18.11 19.55
CA VAL A 28 6.29 -18.08 18.98
C VAL A 28 6.10 -19.19 17.94
N ALA A 29 7.09 -19.39 17.05
CA ALA A 29 7.08 -20.48 16.08
C ALA A 29 7.09 -21.86 16.76
N ALA A 30 7.85 -22.01 17.85
CA ALA A 30 7.84 -23.22 18.67
C ALA A 30 6.48 -23.42 19.35
N GLY A 31 5.85 -22.38 19.88
CA GLY A 31 4.55 -22.48 20.55
C GLY A 31 3.43 -23.03 19.64
N GLY A 32 3.30 -22.49 18.42
CA GLY A 32 2.33 -22.99 17.43
C GLY A 32 2.65 -24.41 16.96
N TRP A 33 3.94 -24.70 16.70
CA TRP A 33 4.40 -26.04 16.34
C TRP A 33 4.12 -27.07 17.44
N PHE A 34 4.37 -26.73 18.71
CA PHE A 34 4.13 -27.61 19.85
C PHE A 34 2.62 -27.82 20.11
N GLY A 35 1.77 -26.83 19.86
CA GLY A 35 0.31 -26.97 19.93
C GLY A 35 -0.22 -27.98 18.92
N VAL A 36 0.15 -27.84 17.63
CA VAL A 36 -0.24 -28.78 16.56
C VAL A 36 0.33 -30.18 16.82
N GLN A 37 1.58 -30.27 17.29
CA GLN A 37 2.19 -31.55 17.63
C GLN A 37 1.58 -32.19 18.86
N ALA A 38 1.06 -31.43 19.83
CA ALA A 38 0.35 -31.98 20.99
C ALA A 38 -0.99 -32.60 20.57
N VAL A 39 -1.74 -31.97 19.66
CA VAL A 39 -2.99 -32.53 19.09
C VAL A 39 -2.70 -33.78 18.27
N ARG A 40 -1.69 -33.75 17.39
CA ARG A 40 -1.27 -34.95 16.64
C ARG A 40 -0.74 -36.06 17.56
N ALA A 41 -0.03 -35.72 18.64
CA ALA A 41 0.46 -36.68 19.63
C ALA A 41 -0.67 -37.28 20.48
N ALA A 42 -1.82 -36.61 20.59
CA ALA A 42 -3.03 -37.16 21.18
C ALA A 42 -3.75 -38.18 20.26
N GLY A 43 -3.28 -38.37 19.02
CA GLY A 43 -3.75 -39.41 18.10
C GLY A 43 -5.07 -39.09 17.39
N SER A 44 -5.51 -37.83 17.39
CA SER A 44 -6.70 -37.38 16.69
C SER A 44 -6.33 -36.82 15.31
N ASP A 45 -6.82 -37.46 14.24
CA ASP A 45 -6.70 -36.95 12.86
C ASP A 45 -7.76 -35.87 12.53
N SER A 46 -8.66 -35.55 13.47
CA SER A 46 -9.76 -34.59 13.31
C SER A 46 -9.98 -33.78 14.59
N CYS A 47 -10.60 -32.61 14.46
CA CYS A 47 -10.98 -31.76 15.59
C CYS A 47 -12.42 -32.06 16.04
N ASP A 48 -12.68 -32.11 17.35
CA ASP A 48 -14.03 -32.31 17.89
C ASP A 48 -14.92 -31.07 17.67
N SER A 49 -14.30 -29.88 17.64
CA SER A 49 -14.93 -28.60 17.33
C SER A 49 -13.91 -27.66 16.69
N LEU A 50 -14.39 -26.70 15.91
CA LEU A 50 -13.58 -25.63 15.33
C LEU A 50 -13.90 -24.31 16.01
N ASP A 51 -12.87 -23.60 16.46
CA ASP A 51 -12.99 -22.22 16.93
C ASP A 51 -13.00 -21.28 15.73
N THR A 52 -13.83 -20.23 15.74
CA THR A 52 -13.84 -19.23 14.68
C THR A 52 -12.91 -18.07 15.02
N VAL A 53 -12.06 -17.68 14.06
CA VAL A 53 -11.18 -16.51 14.15
C VAL A 53 -11.33 -15.68 12.88
N SER A 54 -11.64 -14.40 13.05
CA SER A 54 -11.80 -13.48 11.92
C SER A 54 -10.44 -13.08 11.34
N LEU A 55 -10.29 -13.15 10.02
CA LEU A 55 -9.04 -12.86 9.32
C LEU A 55 -9.30 -11.87 8.18
N ALA A 56 -8.93 -10.62 8.38
CA ALA A 56 -8.93 -9.63 7.29
C ALA A 56 -7.67 -9.81 6.42
N VAL A 57 -7.84 -9.81 5.10
CA VAL A 57 -6.75 -10.03 4.15
C VAL A 57 -6.86 -9.01 3.02
N ASP A 58 -5.72 -8.40 2.66
CA ASP A 58 -5.63 -7.54 1.49
C ASP A 58 -6.17 -8.25 0.25
N THR A 59 -6.94 -7.52 -0.56
CA THR A 59 -7.65 -8.07 -1.72
C THR A 59 -6.74 -8.75 -2.73
N SER A 60 -5.47 -8.33 -2.84
CA SER A 60 -4.51 -8.90 -3.79
C SER A 60 -4.03 -10.32 -3.42
N ILE A 61 -4.02 -10.67 -2.13
CA ILE A 61 -3.54 -11.98 -1.63
C ILE A 61 -4.68 -12.86 -1.07
N ALA A 62 -5.90 -12.34 -1.02
CA ALA A 62 -7.04 -13.03 -0.43
C ALA A 62 -7.36 -14.38 -1.10
N GLU A 63 -7.40 -14.45 -2.43
CA GLU A 63 -7.69 -15.70 -3.15
C GLU A 63 -6.63 -16.79 -2.88
N PRO A 64 -5.31 -16.53 -3.02
CA PRO A 64 -4.29 -17.49 -2.61
C PRO A 64 -4.41 -17.95 -1.16
N VAL A 65 -4.69 -17.04 -0.21
CA VAL A 65 -4.84 -17.38 1.22
C VAL A 65 -6.06 -18.30 1.43
N GLN A 66 -7.19 -18.03 0.79
CA GLN A 66 -8.37 -18.89 0.85
C GLN A 66 -8.09 -20.28 0.28
N GLN A 67 -7.39 -20.36 -0.86
CA GLN A 67 -6.99 -21.62 -1.46
C GLN A 67 -6.06 -22.43 -0.55
N ILE A 68 -5.12 -21.77 0.14
CA ILE A 68 -4.20 -22.41 1.08
C ILE A 68 -4.96 -22.97 2.28
N LEU A 69 -5.88 -22.19 2.85
CA LEU A 69 -6.71 -22.62 3.98
C LEU A 69 -7.61 -23.80 3.63
N ALA A 70 -8.16 -23.83 2.41
CA ALA A 70 -8.99 -24.94 1.91
C ALA A 70 -8.19 -26.24 1.70
N GLN A 71 -6.88 -26.15 1.44
CA GLN A 71 -5.98 -27.30 1.32
C GLN A 71 -5.43 -27.80 2.65
N ALA A 72 -5.46 -26.97 3.70
CA ALA A 72 -4.91 -27.29 5.01
C ALA A 72 -5.89 -28.11 5.86
N GLY A 73 -5.40 -29.19 6.47
CA GLY A 73 -6.20 -29.98 7.40
C GLY A 73 -6.60 -29.18 8.64
N GLU A 74 -7.74 -29.52 9.25
CA GLU A 74 -8.25 -28.84 10.46
C GLU A 74 -7.23 -28.83 11.61
N VAL A 75 -6.53 -29.96 11.81
CA VAL A 75 -5.48 -30.08 12.84
C VAL A 75 -4.29 -29.17 12.54
N ASP A 76 -3.95 -28.99 11.26
CA ASP A 76 -2.83 -28.13 10.83
C ASP A 76 -3.14 -26.65 11.07
N ARG A 77 -4.43 -26.29 10.92
CA ARG A 77 -4.98 -24.98 11.26
C ARG A 77 -5.11 -24.74 12.77
N GLY A 78 -4.76 -25.73 13.60
CA GLY A 78 -4.88 -25.65 15.06
C GLY A 78 -6.32 -25.79 15.56
N CYS A 79 -7.18 -26.51 14.83
CA CYS A 79 -8.62 -26.62 15.08
C CYS A 79 -9.34 -25.27 15.03
N VAL A 80 -8.91 -24.40 14.11
CA VAL A 80 -9.48 -23.08 13.88
C VAL A 80 -10.08 -22.99 12.47
N ASP A 81 -11.29 -22.47 12.40
CA ASP A 81 -11.91 -21.98 11.19
C ASP A 81 -11.63 -20.49 11.01
N PHE A 82 -10.86 -20.15 9.98
CA PHE A 82 -10.48 -18.77 9.70
C PHE A 82 -11.51 -18.15 8.75
N GLU A 83 -12.29 -17.19 9.25
CA GLU A 83 -13.25 -16.45 8.44
C GLU A 83 -12.50 -15.37 7.65
N VAL A 84 -12.15 -15.69 6.40
CA VAL A 84 -11.38 -14.79 5.54
C VAL A 84 -12.27 -13.70 4.97
N ARG A 85 -11.94 -12.45 5.26
CA ARG A 85 -12.57 -11.27 4.67
C ARG A 85 -11.57 -10.53 3.79
N ALA A 86 -11.83 -10.56 2.48
CA ALA A 86 -11.06 -9.78 1.51
C ALA A 86 -11.45 -8.30 1.64
N GLU A 87 -10.52 -7.46 2.05
CA GLU A 87 -10.79 -6.06 2.35
C GLU A 87 -9.57 -5.18 2.03
N ARG A 88 -9.80 -3.92 1.68
CA ARG A 88 -8.72 -2.95 1.52
C ARG A 88 -8.07 -2.65 2.88
N PRO A 89 -6.73 -2.51 2.95
CA PRO A 89 -6.04 -2.17 4.19
C PRO A 89 -6.51 -0.88 4.86
N THR A 90 -7.04 0.09 4.09
CA THR A 90 -7.66 1.32 4.62
C THR A 90 -8.86 1.05 5.52
N ASP A 91 -9.72 0.15 5.08
CA ASP A 91 -11.00 -0.12 5.69
C ASP A 91 -10.75 -0.95 6.95
N THR A 92 -9.89 -1.98 6.85
CA THR A 92 -9.43 -2.75 8.00
C THR A 92 -8.71 -1.87 9.03
N ALA A 93 -7.84 -0.95 8.60
CA ALA A 93 -7.17 -0.04 9.52
C ALA A 93 -8.15 0.89 10.26
N THR A 94 -9.25 1.26 9.60
CA THR A 94 -10.34 2.07 10.18
C THR A 94 -11.11 1.27 11.22
N GLU A 95 -11.45 0.01 10.92
CA GLU A 95 -12.10 -0.91 11.88
C GLU A 95 -11.22 -1.16 13.11
N ILE A 96 -9.92 -1.39 12.92
CA ILE A 96 -8.95 -1.59 14.01
C ILE A 96 -8.82 -0.33 14.89
N ALA A 97 -8.86 0.86 14.26
CA ALA A 97 -8.81 2.14 14.97
C ALA A 97 -10.12 2.45 15.74
N GLY A 98 -11.23 1.86 15.29
CA GLY A 98 -12.54 2.02 15.91
C GLY A 98 -12.73 1.19 17.18
N THR A 99 -13.97 1.27 17.69
CA THR A 99 -14.48 0.38 18.75
C THR A 99 -15.52 -0.59 18.20
N ASP A 100 -15.47 -0.80 16.88
CA ASP A 100 -16.47 -1.55 16.14
C ASP A 100 -16.40 -3.05 16.46
N GLU A 101 -17.57 -3.72 16.41
CA GLU A 101 -17.69 -5.17 16.52
C GLU A 101 -17.04 -5.87 15.31
N ASN A 102 -16.83 -5.15 14.21
CA ASN A 102 -16.24 -5.67 12.96
C ASN A 102 -14.70 -5.77 12.98
N ARG A 103 -14.04 -5.40 14.07
CA ARG A 103 -12.57 -5.47 14.17
C ARG A 103 -12.08 -6.92 13.99
N PRO A 104 -11.16 -7.20 13.04
CA PRO A 104 -10.67 -8.55 12.85
C PRO A 104 -9.68 -8.96 13.94
N ASP A 105 -9.65 -10.26 14.24
CA ASP A 105 -8.73 -10.88 15.17
C ASP A 105 -7.30 -10.97 14.61
N LEU A 106 -7.20 -11.28 13.33
CA LEU A 106 -5.96 -11.37 12.56
C LEU A 106 -6.03 -10.51 11.30
N TRP A 107 -4.89 -10.00 10.86
CA TRP A 107 -4.81 -9.16 9.67
C TRP A 107 -3.57 -9.44 8.82
N ILE A 108 -3.76 -9.54 7.50
CA ILE A 108 -2.70 -9.57 6.48
C ILE A 108 -2.88 -8.36 5.56
N PRO A 109 -2.30 -7.18 5.87
CA PRO A 109 -2.25 -6.05 4.94
C PRO A 109 -1.25 -6.30 3.80
N ASP A 110 -1.26 -5.45 2.76
CA ASP A 110 -0.25 -5.50 1.69
C ASP A 110 1.19 -5.17 2.18
N SER A 111 1.33 -4.46 3.30
CA SER A 111 2.63 -3.99 3.81
C SER A 111 2.63 -3.70 5.31
N THR A 112 3.81 -3.84 5.91
CA THR A 112 4.10 -3.42 7.30
C THR A 112 3.85 -1.92 7.54
N LEU A 113 3.83 -1.09 6.50
CA LEU A 113 3.48 0.33 6.59
C LEU A 113 2.10 0.56 7.23
N TRP A 114 1.14 -0.33 6.98
CA TRP A 114 -0.17 -0.25 7.59
C TRP A 114 -0.16 -0.52 9.09
N LEU A 115 0.70 -1.44 9.55
CA LEU A 115 0.86 -1.70 10.99
C LEU A 115 1.45 -0.47 11.70
N LEU A 116 2.40 0.22 11.07
CA LEU A 116 2.92 1.50 11.58
C LEU A 116 1.83 2.59 11.64
N LYS A 117 0.88 2.59 10.69
CA LYS A 117 -0.28 3.49 10.71
C LYS A 117 -1.21 3.17 11.89
N THR A 118 -1.47 1.89 12.17
CA THR A 118 -2.31 1.47 13.31
C THR A 118 -1.71 1.78 14.68
N LEU A 119 -0.37 1.85 14.82
CA LEU A 119 0.28 2.31 16.05
C LEU A 119 -0.20 3.71 16.46
N ARG A 120 -0.47 4.60 15.50
CA ARG A 120 -0.91 5.97 15.81
C ARG A 120 -2.33 6.03 16.38
N SER A 121 -3.23 5.16 15.92
CA SER A 121 -4.62 5.13 16.40
C SER A 121 -4.79 4.31 17.68
N THR A 122 -4.05 3.21 17.80
CA THR A 122 -4.20 2.25 18.92
C THR A 122 -3.19 2.47 20.05
N GLY A 123 -2.10 3.19 19.80
CA GLY A 123 -1.01 3.41 20.76
C GLY A 123 -0.05 2.23 20.94
N ALA A 124 -0.25 1.11 20.23
CA ALA A 124 0.63 -0.06 20.26
C ALA A 124 0.83 -0.67 18.87
N LEU A 125 1.99 -1.27 18.61
CA LEU A 125 2.18 -2.08 17.40
C LEU A 125 1.53 -3.44 17.61
N PRO A 126 0.74 -3.94 16.64
CA PRO A 126 0.27 -5.31 16.66
C PRO A 126 1.42 -6.31 16.78
N GLU A 127 1.19 -7.40 17.52
CA GLU A 127 2.14 -8.52 17.55
C GLU A 127 2.12 -9.22 16.19
N LEU A 128 3.29 -9.63 15.69
CA LEU A 128 3.41 -10.36 14.42
C LEU A 128 3.45 -11.87 14.68
N ALA A 129 2.50 -12.60 14.13
CA ALA A 129 2.59 -14.06 14.05
C ALA A 129 3.54 -14.49 12.92
N LYS A 130 3.64 -13.69 11.85
CA LYS A 130 4.60 -13.88 10.75
C LYS A 130 5.02 -12.54 10.16
N THR A 131 6.32 -12.33 9.96
CA THR A 131 6.86 -11.05 9.44
C THR A 131 6.61 -10.87 7.95
N SER A 132 6.51 -11.97 7.19
CA SER A 132 6.15 -11.93 5.78
C SER A 132 5.51 -13.25 5.35
N VAL A 133 4.29 -13.17 4.81
CA VAL A 133 3.59 -14.30 4.19
C VAL A 133 4.10 -14.51 2.77
N ALA A 134 4.15 -13.42 2.01
CA ALA A 134 4.62 -13.38 0.63
C ALA A 134 5.28 -12.03 0.36
N ASN A 135 5.96 -11.89 -0.78
CA ASN A 135 6.48 -10.61 -1.20
C ASN A 135 6.03 -10.27 -2.62
N THR A 136 5.83 -8.99 -2.87
CA THR A 136 5.89 -8.41 -4.21
C THR A 136 6.62 -7.08 -4.12
N LEU A 137 6.92 -6.48 -5.26
CA LEU A 137 7.59 -5.20 -5.34
C LEU A 137 6.91 -4.33 -6.39
N PRO A 138 6.87 -3.01 -6.18
CA PRO A 138 6.48 -2.07 -7.20
C PRO A 138 7.46 -2.11 -8.38
N VAL A 139 6.88 -1.99 -9.56
CA VAL A 139 7.55 -1.94 -10.86
C VAL A 139 6.95 -0.79 -11.67
N LEU A 140 7.76 -0.20 -12.54
CA LEU A 140 7.25 0.61 -13.64
C LEU A 140 6.70 -0.35 -14.69
N VAL A 141 5.42 -0.21 -15.03
CA VAL A 141 4.78 -0.95 -16.12
C VAL A 141 4.55 -0.02 -17.32
N SER A 142 4.84 -0.50 -18.51
CA SER A 142 4.58 0.19 -19.78
C SER A 142 4.00 -0.76 -20.82
N ALA A 143 3.44 -0.20 -21.88
CA ALA A 143 3.27 -0.94 -23.13
C ALA A 143 4.64 -1.42 -23.64
N SER A 144 4.63 -2.56 -24.33
CA SER A 144 5.85 -3.34 -24.66
C SER A 144 6.77 -2.74 -25.72
N ASP A 145 6.39 -1.64 -26.36
CA ASP A 145 7.15 -0.97 -27.43
C ASP A 145 8.15 0.09 -26.94
N GLY A 146 8.42 0.17 -25.62
CA GLY A 146 9.53 0.99 -25.14
C GLY A 146 9.47 1.30 -23.65
N ALA A 147 9.74 0.30 -22.81
CA ALA A 147 9.91 0.53 -21.37
C ALA A 147 10.93 1.64 -21.14
N PRO A 148 10.51 2.75 -20.50
CA PRO A 148 11.43 3.85 -20.25
C PRO A 148 12.56 3.37 -19.36
N VAL A 149 13.79 3.67 -19.75
CA VAL A 149 14.94 3.49 -18.88
C VAL A 149 14.88 4.61 -17.83
N THR A 150 14.69 4.22 -16.58
CA THR A 150 14.65 5.15 -15.44
C THR A 150 15.79 4.84 -14.50
N ASP A 151 16.58 5.87 -14.18
CA ASP A 151 17.73 5.72 -13.28
C ASP A 151 17.31 5.74 -11.80
N THR A 152 16.16 6.36 -11.51
CA THR A 152 15.66 6.64 -10.16
C THR A 152 14.13 6.59 -10.10
N TRP A 153 13.56 6.33 -8.93
CA TRP A 153 12.12 6.49 -8.71
C TRP A 153 11.67 7.95 -8.86
N LEU A 154 12.53 8.93 -8.57
CA LEU A 154 12.23 10.33 -8.91
C LEU A 154 12.01 10.51 -10.43
N SER A 155 12.82 9.88 -11.28
CA SER A 155 12.61 9.95 -12.73
C SER A 155 11.32 9.25 -13.19
N VAL A 156 10.86 8.23 -12.47
CA VAL A 156 9.53 7.63 -12.69
C VAL A 156 8.42 8.64 -12.38
N LEU A 157 8.49 9.31 -11.22
CA LEU A 157 7.48 10.30 -10.82
C LEU A 157 7.44 11.54 -11.73
N GLN A 158 8.58 11.91 -12.33
CA GLN A 158 8.68 13.06 -13.24
C GLN A 158 8.28 12.73 -14.69
N MET A 159 7.93 11.47 -14.97
CA MET A 159 7.64 11.05 -16.32
C MET A 159 6.31 11.64 -16.83
N PRO A 160 6.29 12.25 -18.03
CA PRO A 160 5.07 12.81 -18.60
C PRO A 160 3.98 11.75 -18.76
N GLY A 161 2.77 12.03 -18.25
CA GLY A 161 1.64 11.10 -18.35
C GLY A 161 1.74 9.87 -17.47
N GLN A 162 2.66 9.85 -16.50
CA GLN A 162 2.77 8.79 -15.51
C GLN A 162 1.48 8.68 -14.70
N ARG A 163 0.77 7.55 -14.83
CA ARG A 163 -0.39 7.27 -13.99
C ARG A 163 0.06 6.77 -12.62
N ILE A 164 -0.60 7.22 -11.57
CA ILE A 164 -0.40 6.75 -10.19
C ILE A 164 -1.77 6.51 -9.56
N GLY A 165 -1.88 5.44 -8.77
CA GLY A 165 -3.05 5.23 -7.91
C GLY A 165 -2.99 6.10 -6.66
N ASP A 166 -3.93 5.93 -5.72
CA ASP A 166 -3.92 6.70 -4.49
C ASP A 166 -2.87 6.15 -3.49
N PRO A 167 -1.77 6.89 -3.22
CA PRO A 167 -0.79 6.48 -2.22
C PRO A 167 -1.32 6.50 -0.77
N LEU A 168 -2.52 7.06 -0.53
CA LEU A 168 -3.18 7.03 0.79
C LEU A 168 -3.90 5.72 1.06
N THR A 169 -4.25 4.97 0.01
CA THR A 169 -5.04 3.74 0.10
C THR A 169 -4.31 2.50 -0.40
N SER A 170 -3.27 2.65 -1.22
CA SER A 170 -2.46 1.56 -1.77
C SER A 170 -0.98 1.69 -1.42
N SER A 171 -0.39 0.64 -0.82
CA SER A 171 1.06 0.64 -0.58
C SER A 171 1.86 0.56 -1.89
N ALA A 172 1.31 -0.07 -2.93
CA ALA A 172 1.96 -0.13 -4.24
C ALA A 172 2.09 1.25 -4.88
N SER A 173 1.02 2.06 -4.85
CA SER A 173 1.05 3.43 -5.36
C SER A 173 1.93 4.35 -4.52
N ASN A 174 1.96 4.15 -3.20
CA ASN A 174 2.88 4.87 -2.32
C ASN A 174 4.35 4.52 -2.59
N ALA A 175 4.66 3.30 -2.99
CA ALA A 175 6.03 2.83 -2.96
C ALA A 175 6.98 3.51 -3.97
N ALA A 176 6.48 4.09 -5.07
CA ALA A 176 7.31 4.95 -5.92
C ALA A 176 7.70 6.27 -5.20
N ILE A 177 6.79 6.83 -4.40
CA ILE A 177 7.06 7.96 -3.51
C ILE A 177 8.10 7.56 -2.46
N LEU A 178 7.93 6.38 -1.85
CA LEU A 178 8.87 5.84 -0.87
C LEU A 178 10.26 5.60 -1.48
N GLY A 179 10.33 5.07 -2.69
CA GLY A 179 11.58 4.87 -3.43
C GLY A 179 12.30 6.19 -3.67
N ALA A 180 11.58 7.21 -4.15
CA ALA A 180 12.14 8.55 -4.38
C ALA A 180 12.61 9.22 -3.07
N LEU A 181 11.88 9.01 -1.97
CA LEU A 181 12.30 9.48 -0.65
C LEU A 181 13.53 8.73 -0.13
N ALA A 182 13.60 7.41 -0.28
CA ALA A 182 14.76 6.60 0.10
C ALA A 182 16.03 7.02 -0.67
N GLU A 183 15.89 7.28 -1.98
CA GLU A 183 16.97 7.86 -2.80
C GLU A 183 17.45 9.22 -2.27
N SER A 184 16.53 10.05 -1.78
CA SER A 184 16.89 11.36 -1.22
C SER A 184 17.67 11.27 0.09
N GLU A 185 17.41 10.25 0.92
CA GLU A 185 18.13 10.02 2.18
C GLU A 185 19.60 9.66 1.97
N VAL A 186 19.94 9.11 0.79
CA VAL A 186 21.31 8.76 0.39
C VAL A 186 21.88 9.73 -0.67
N ALA A 187 21.24 10.88 -0.86
CA ALA A 187 21.65 11.94 -1.80
C ALA A 187 21.74 11.50 -3.27
N ILE A 188 20.95 10.50 -3.69
CA ILE A 188 20.75 10.14 -5.09
C ILE A 188 19.76 11.11 -5.76
N SER A 189 18.69 11.49 -5.03
CA SER A 189 17.63 12.40 -5.48
C SER A 189 17.52 13.62 -4.55
N ASP A 190 17.02 14.77 -5.04
CA ASP A 190 16.72 15.93 -4.18
C ASP A 190 15.32 15.79 -3.58
N ALA A 191 15.20 15.83 -2.25
CA ALA A 191 13.93 15.76 -1.55
C ALA A 191 12.94 16.87 -2.00
N LYS A 192 13.44 18.06 -2.35
CA LYS A 192 12.58 19.13 -2.88
C LYS A 192 12.06 18.81 -4.28
N ALA A 193 12.85 18.10 -5.09
CA ALA A 193 12.43 17.65 -6.41
C ALA A 193 11.37 16.55 -6.30
N VAL A 194 11.44 15.68 -5.28
CA VAL A 194 10.36 14.71 -4.97
C VAL A 194 9.06 15.44 -4.67
N SER A 195 9.07 16.40 -3.73
CA SER A 195 7.88 17.20 -3.42
C SER A 195 7.35 17.94 -4.65
N ALA A 196 8.22 18.53 -5.47
CA ALA A 196 7.82 19.24 -6.68
C ALA A 196 7.22 18.32 -7.76
N ALA A 197 7.73 17.09 -7.91
CA ALA A 197 7.19 16.11 -8.85
C ALA A 197 5.78 15.64 -8.48
N LEU A 198 5.48 15.57 -7.18
CA LEU A 198 4.17 15.12 -6.70
C LEU A 198 3.06 16.16 -6.86
N VAL A 199 3.38 17.46 -6.96
CA VAL A 199 2.36 18.51 -7.10
C VAL A 199 1.45 18.29 -8.32
N PRO A 200 1.97 18.20 -9.55
CA PRO A 200 1.12 17.97 -10.72
C PRO A 200 0.44 16.60 -10.67
N MET A 201 1.08 15.57 -10.12
CA MET A 201 0.50 14.23 -9.98
C MET A 201 -0.72 14.23 -9.04
N ALA A 202 -0.60 14.87 -7.88
CA ALA A 202 -1.69 14.97 -6.92
C ALA A 202 -2.85 15.78 -7.50
N GLN A 203 -2.55 16.90 -8.18
CA GLN A 203 -3.56 17.73 -8.85
C GLN A 203 -4.29 16.95 -9.95
N ASP A 204 -3.57 16.17 -10.76
CA ASP A 204 -4.16 15.33 -11.79
C ASP A 204 -4.97 14.17 -11.19
N PHE A 205 -4.47 13.54 -10.12
CA PHE A 205 -5.20 12.53 -9.37
C PHE A 205 -6.54 13.05 -8.85
N GLY A 206 -6.59 14.27 -8.32
CA GLY A 206 -7.83 14.92 -7.90
C GLY A 206 -8.87 15.07 -9.02
N ARG A 207 -8.46 15.04 -10.30
CA ARG A 207 -9.34 15.05 -11.47
C ARG A 207 -9.87 13.67 -11.86
N ILE A 208 -9.27 12.60 -11.36
CA ILE A 208 -9.61 11.21 -11.71
C ILE A 208 -10.00 10.37 -10.48
N ALA A 209 -10.14 11.00 -9.30
CA ALA A 209 -10.37 10.32 -8.03
C ALA A 209 -11.61 9.41 -8.01
N ASP A 210 -12.64 9.69 -8.82
CA ASP A 210 -13.85 8.86 -8.92
C ASP A 210 -13.77 7.77 -10.03
N THR A 211 -12.65 7.68 -10.75
CA THR A 211 -12.40 6.61 -11.74
C THR A 211 -11.62 5.45 -11.13
N PRO A 212 -11.73 4.20 -11.61
CA PRO A 212 -10.93 3.10 -11.10
C PRO A 212 -9.42 3.35 -11.26
N HIS A 213 -8.68 3.30 -10.16
CA HIS A 213 -7.24 3.59 -10.10
C HIS A 213 -6.51 2.69 -9.10
N ASP A 214 -7.10 1.56 -8.71
CA ASP A 214 -6.40 0.54 -7.95
C ASP A 214 -5.33 -0.11 -8.84
N THR A 215 -4.37 -0.82 -8.24
CA THR A 215 -3.23 -1.40 -8.97
C THR A 215 -3.65 -2.26 -10.19
N PRO A 216 -4.66 -3.14 -10.11
CA PRO A 216 -5.13 -3.89 -11.28
C PRO A 216 -5.71 -3.00 -12.39
N ASP A 217 -6.41 -1.92 -12.04
CA ASP A 217 -6.99 -0.98 -13.00
C ASP A 217 -5.89 -0.25 -13.78
N LEU A 218 -4.83 0.17 -13.09
CA LEU A 218 -3.70 0.86 -13.71
C LEU A 218 -2.95 -0.05 -14.69
N VAL A 219 -2.77 -1.33 -14.35
CA VAL A 219 -2.18 -2.32 -15.27
C VAL A 219 -3.06 -2.49 -16.50
N ALA A 220 -4.38 -2.63 -16.32
CA ALA A 220 -5.33 -2.76 -17.42
C ALA A 220 -5.32 -1.53 -18.34
N GLN A 221 -5.34 -0.31 -17.77
CA GLN A 221 -5.27 0.94 -18.52
C GLN A 221 -3.98 1.04 -19.34
N VAL A 222 -2.82 0.68 -18.76
CA VAL A 222 -1.55 0.65 -19.51
C VAL A 222 -1.61 -0.36 -20.66
N ALA A 223 -2.21 -1.53 -20.44
CA ALA A 223 -2.35 -2.55 -21.48
C ALA A 223 -3.28 -2.12 -22.63
N THR A 224 -4.34 -1.36 -22.35
CA THR A 224 -5.35 -0.99 -23.37
C THR A 224 -5.13 0.37 -24.01
N GLU A 225 -4.63 1.35 -23.25
CA GLU A 225 -4.48 2.74 -23.68
C GLU A 225 -3.01 3.13 -23.91
N GLY A 226 -2.06 2.27 -23.51
CA GLY A 226 -0.64 2.59 -23.51
C GLY A 226 -0.23 3.51 -22.36
N GLY A 227 0.97 4.10 -22.46
CA GLY A 227 1.55 4.94 -21.41
C GLY A 227 2.25 4.13 -20.32
N THR A 228 2.35 4.71 -19.12
CA THR A 228 3.09 4.12 -18.01
C THR A 228 2.34 4.26 -16.68
N SER A 229 2.55 3.29 -15.79
CA SER A 229 2.07 3.35 -14.42
C SER A 229 3.02 2.64 -13.45
N VAL A 230 2.79 2.81 -12.15
CA VAL A 230 3.43 1.99 -11.11
C VAL A 230 2.42 0.96 -10.65
N ALA A 231 2.81 -0.31 -10.75
CA ALA A 231 2.04 -1.45 -10.29
C ALA A 231 2.92 -2.38 -9.47
N THR A 232 2.38 -3.48 -8.95
CA THR A 232 3.19 -4.55 -8.36
C THR A 232 3.57 -5.58 -9.42
N GLU A 233 4.75 -6.20 -9.28
CA GLU A 233 5.16 -7.35 -10.11
C GLU A 233 4.07 -8.43 -10.15
N GLN A 234 3.44 -8.68 -9.00
CA GLN A 234 2.36 -9.67 -8.92
C GLN A 234 1.13 -9.27 -9.73
N ALA A 235 0.73 -7.99 -9.71
CA ALA A 235 -0.45 -7.52 -10.43
C ALA A 235 -0.25 -7.58 -11.95
N VAL A 236 0.96 -7.27 -12.44
CA VAL A 236 1.28 -7.40 -13.86
C VAL A 236 1.26 -8.87 -14.28
N LEU A 237 1.92 -9.75 -13.52
CA LEU A 237 1.91 -11.19 -13.81
C LEU A 237 0.49 -11.79 -13.77
N ALA A 238 -0.34 -11.36 -12.83
CA ALA A 238 -1.74 -11.77 -12.75
C ALA A 238 -2.53 -11.29 -13.97
N TYR A 239 -2.31 -10.05 -14.41
CA TYR A 239 -2.95 -9.50 -15.59
C TYR A 239 -2.56 -10.25 -16.86
N GLU A 240 -1.27 -10.53 -17.07
CA GLU A 240 -0.77 -11.28 -18.23
C GLU A 240 -1.30 -12.71 -18.26
N ALA A 241 -1.39 -13.36 -17.09
CA ALA A 241 -1.98 -14.69 -16.99
C ALA A 241 -3.48 -14.70 -17.34
N ALA A 242 -4.22 -13.67 -16.95
CA ALA A 242 -5.64 -13.50 -17.27
C ALA A 242 -5.89 -13.04 -18.71
N ASN A 243 -4.90 -12.39 -19.35
CA ASN A 243 -5.02 -11.81 -20.69
C ASN A 243 -3.90 -12.30 -21.62
N PRO A 244 -3.92 -13.58 -22.06
CA PRO A 244 -2.90 -14.10 -22.96
C PRO A 244 -2.78 -13.25 -24.23
N GLY A 245 -1.57 -12.73 -24.48
CA GLY A 245 -1.30 -11.84 -25.61
C GLY A 245 -1.29 -10.35 -25.27
N SER A 246 -1.61 -9.97 -24.02
CA SER A 246 -1.20 -8.66 -23.51
C SER A 246 0.33 -8.58 -23.55
N SER A 247 0.85 -7.44 -23.98
CA SER A 247 2.29 -7.24 -24.12
C SER A 247 2.65 -6.04 -23.27
N LEU A 248 2.96 -6.30 -22.00
CA LEU A 248 3.43 -5.33 -21.02
C LEU A 248 4.92 -5.53 -20.82
N THR A 249 5.61 -4.47 -20.45
CA THR A 249 7.01 -4.56 -19.99
C THR A 249 7.10 -3.96 -18.60
N GLU A 250 7.83 -4.65 -17.74
CA GLU A 250 8.14 -4.20 -16.39
C GLU A 250 9.59 -3.75 -16.29
N SER A 251 9.85 -2.69 -15.54
CA SER A 251 11.20 -2.28 -15.17
C SER A 251 11.26 -1.76 -13.74
N VAL A 252 12.45 -1.80 -13.16
CA VAL A 252 12.74 -1.23 -11.85
C VAL A 252 14.00 -0.39 -11.98
N PRO A 253 14.04 0.83 -11.40
CA PRO A 253 15.27 1.61 -11.33
C PRO A 253 16.43 0.80 -10.71
N PRO A 254 17.68 1.02 -11.15
CA PRO A 254 18.85 0.31 -10.62
C PRO A 254 19.09 0.59 -9.13
N THR A 255 18.45 1.62 -8.56
CA THR A 255 18.46 1.93 -7.13
C THR A 255 17.74 0.86 -6.29
N GLY A 256 16.86 0.05 -6.89
CA GLY A 256 16.12 -1.01 -6.21
C GLY A 256 14.62 -0.70 -6.09
N SER A 257 13.90 -1.47 -5.27
CA SER A 257 12.48 -1.25 -4.99
C SER A 257 12.13 -1.56 -3.54
N TYR A 258 11.01 -1.03 -3.07
CA TYR A 258 10.46 -1.37 -1.75
C TYR A 258 9.69 -2.70 -1.83
N PHE A 259 9.76 -3.54 -0.81
CA PHE A 259 9.08 -4.83 -0.81
C PHE A 259 7.80 -4.77 0.02
N LEU A 260 6.68 -5.09 -0.64
CA LEU A 260 5.38 -5.28 -0.01
C LEU A 260 5.34 -6.70 0.55
N ASN A 261 5.37 -6.83 1.87
CA ASN A 261 5.78 -8.05 2.56
C ASN A 261 4.65 -8.85 3.20
N TYR A 262 3.40 -8.40 3.11
CA TYR A 262 2.21 -9.10 3.63
C TYR A 262 2.41 -9.72 5.02
N PRO A 263 2.65 -8.92 6.08
CA PRO A 263 2.84 -9.44 7.43
C PRO A 263 1.53 -10.05 7.97
N LEU A 264 1.61 -11.07 8.81
CA LEU A 264 0.46 -11.57 9.56
C LEU A 264 0.50 -11.00 10.98
N ALA A 265 -0.43 -10.11 11.28
CA ALA A 265 -0.56 -9.41 12.54
C ALA A 265 -1.72 -9.95 13.40
N VAL A 266 -1.52 -9.96 14.72
CA VAL A 266 -2.56 -10.20 15.72
C VAL A 266 -3.18 -8.86 16.08
N THR A 267 -4.41 -8.66 15.62
CA THR A 267 -5.16 -7.41 15.78
C THR A 267 -6.29 -7.53 16.79
N ALA A 268 -6.55 -8.69 17.37
CA ALA A 268 -7.49 -8.84 18.48
C ALA A 268 -7.20 -7.86 19.64
N PRO A 269 -8.23 -7.31 20.31
CA PRO A 269 -8.04 -6.45 21.46
C PRO A 269 -7.40 -7.23 22.62
N ALA A 270 -6.68 -6.53 23.50
CA ALA A 270 -6.16 -7.13 24.72
C ALA A 270 -7.33 -7.61 25.60
N GLY A 271 -7.28 -8.87 26.04
CA GLY A 271 -8.36 -9.47 26.81
C GLY A 271 -8.22 -10.99 26.91
N PRO A 272 -9.23 -11.68 27.49
CA PRO A 272 -9.20 -13.12 27.71
C PRO A 272 -8.97 -13.95 26.44
N GLU A 273 -9.46 -13.46 25.28
CA GLU A 273 -9.36 -14.15 24.00
C GLU A 273 -8.02 -13.92 23.27
N TYR A 274 -7.18 -12.99 23.75
CA TYR A 274 -5.96 -12.58 23.03
C TYR A 274 -4.97 -13.74 22.86
N ASP A 275 -4.71 -14.51 23.91
CA ASP A 275 -3.78 -15.64 23.86
C ASP A 275 -4.29 -16.76 22.93
N ARG A 276 -5.61 -16.94 22.85
CA ARG A 276 -6.27 -17.87 21.93
C ARG A 276 -6.06 -17.44 20.48
N VAL A 277 -6.33 -16.17 20.16
CA VAL A 277 -6.12 -15.62 18.81
C VAL A 277 -4.64 -15.67 18.43
N LYS A 278 -3.74 -15.38 19.37
CA LYS A 278 -2.30 -15.47 19.15
C LYS A 278 -1.87 -16.90 18.79
N ALA A 279 -2.40 -17.91 19.48
CA ALA A 279 -2.14 -19.31 19.14
C ALA A 279 -2.69 -19.67 17.75
N ALA A 280 -3.90 -19.20 17.41
CA ALA A 280 -4.48 -19.36 16.08
C ALA A 280 -3.60 -18.70 14.99
N GLY A 281 -3.12 -17.48 15.23
CA GLY A 281 -2.18 -16.78 14.35
C GLY A 281 -0.88 -17.55 14.14
N ALA A 282 -0.34 -18.20 15.18
CA ALA A 282 0.85 -19.05 15.06
C ALA A 282 0.58 -20.33 14.24
N ALA A 283 -0.60 -20.95 14.40
CA ALA A 283 -1.01 -22.08 13.57
C ALA A 283 -1.15 -21.67 12.09
N LEU A 284 -1.82 -20.55 11.82
CA LEU A 284 -1.93 -19.97 10.49
C LEU A 284 -0.55 -19.65 9.88
N ALA A 285 0.35 -19.07 10.67
CA ALA A 285 1.72 -18.78 10.23
C ALA A 285 2.47 -20.04 9.78
N SER A 286 2.24 -21.18 10.47
CA SER A 286 2.78 -22.49 10.11
C SER A 286 2.17 -23.03 8.82
N VAL A 287 0.85 -22.94 8.64
CA VAL A 287 0.16 -23.31 7.39
C VAL A 287 0.72 -22.50 6.22
N LEU A 288 0.82 -21.18 6.38
CA LEU A 288 1.39 -20.25 5.40
C LEU A 288 2.91 -20.42 5.20
N ALA A 289 3.59 -21.25 5.99
CA ALA A 289 5.01 -21.59 5.82
C ALA A 289 5.21 -22.94 5.11
N SER A 290 4.13 -23.68 4.84
CA SER A 290 4.20 -24.96 4.15
C SER A 290 4.67 -24.81 2.70
N GLN A 291 5.20 -25.90 2.14
CA GLN A 291 5.61 -25.92 0.74
C GLN A 291 4.43 -25.70 -0.21
N SER A 292 3.27 -26.33 0.06
CA SER A 292 2.06 -26.14 -0.75
C SER A 292 1.55 -24.70 -0.71
N ALA A 293 1.65 -24.03 0.44
CA ALA A 293 1.34 -22.61 0.55
C ALA A 293 2.30 -21.76 -0.28
N THR A 294 3.59 -22.06 -0.21
CA THR A 294 4.62 -21.38 -1.02
C THR A 294 4.36 -21.56 -2.52
N ASP A 295 4.04 -22.78 -2.95
CA ASP A 295 3.77 -23.09 -4.35
C ASP A 295 2.51 -22.36 -4.85
N THR A 296 1.47 -22.27 -4.01
CA THR A 296 0.24 -21.53 -4.31
C THR A 296 0.50 -20.03 -4.49
N LEU A 297 1.27 -19.42 -3.59
CA LEU A 297 1.66 -18.01 -3.67
C LEU A 297 2.52 -17.72 -4.91
N VAL A 298 3.50 -18.58 -5.20
CA VAL A 298 4.37 -18.48 -6.38
C VAL A 298 3.59 -18.65 -7.68
N ALA A 299 2.62 -19.57 -7.71
CA ALA A 299 1.71 -19.73 -8.85
C ALA A 299 0.90 -18.44 -9.09
N ALA A 300 0.43 -17.80 -8.02
CA ALA A 300 -0.28 -16.52 -8.06
C ALA A 300 0.60 -15.29 -8.36
N GLY A 301 1.91 -15.47 -8.57
CA GLY A 301 2.84 -14.40 -8.95
C GLY A 301 3.50 -13.67 -7.79
N PHE A 302 3.33 -14.15 -6.55
CA PHE A 302 4.07 -13.63 -5.40
C PHE A 302 5.44 -14.28 -5.27
N ARG A 303 6.43 -13.49 -4.85
CA ARG A 303 7.70 -14.00 -4.34
C ARG A 303 7.50 -14.66 -2.98
N THR A 304 8.41 -15.55 -2.63
CA THR A 304 8.46 -16.16 -1.30
C THR A 304 8.69 -15.12 -0.20
N SER A 305 8.52 -15.50 1.06
CA SER A 305 8.78 -14.64 2.23
C SER A 305 10.22 -14.09 2.32
N SER A 306 11.17 -14.70 1.61
CA SER A 306 12.55 -14.20 1.47
C SER A 306 12.75 -13.16 0.37
N GLY A 307 11.72 -12.84 -0.41
CA GLY A 307 11.80 -11.93 -1.55
C GLY A 307 12.59 -12.49 -2.74
N THR A 308 12.83 -13.80 -2.75
CA THR A 308 13.58 -14.47 -3.81
C THR A 308 12.86 -14.30 -5.15
N PRO A 309 13.57 -13.97 -6.24
CA PRO A 309 12.96 -13.83 -7.56
C PRO A 309 12.21 -15.08 -7.99
N LEU A 310 11.15 -14.90 -8.77
CA LEU A 310 10.42 -16.00 -9.39
C LEU A 310 11.32 -16.75 -10.38
N ALA A 311 11.06 -18.06 -10.53
CA ALA A 311 11.77 -18.91 -11.47
C ALA A 311 11.36 -18.63 -12.92
N ASP A 312 12.08 -19.26 -13.86
CA ASP A 312 11.76 -19.30 -15.29
C ASP A 312 11.69 -17.93 -15.98
N GLY A 313 12.36 -16.92 -15.43
CA GLY A 313 12.40 -15.57 -15.98
C GLY A 313 11.09 -14.79 -15.79
N ARG A 314 10.20 -15.24 -14.90
CA ARG A 314 8.99 -14.49 -14.52
C ARG A 314 9.37 -13.24 -13.71
N GLY A 315 8.66 -12.14 -13.99
CA GLY A 315 8.84 -10.87 -13.30
C GLY A 315 10.18 -10.19 -13.60
N VAL A 316 10.62 -9.31 -12.71
CA VAL A 316 11.78 -8.42 -12.92
C VAL A 316 13.11 -8.97 -12.40
N GLY A 317 13.15 -10.23 -11.95
CA GLY A 317 14.37 -10.87 -11.47
C GLY A 317 14.88 -10.30 -10.14
N SER A 318 16.21 -10.31 -9.94
CA SER A 318 16.83 -9.84 -8.69
C SER A 318 16.82 -8.32 -8.59
N VAL A 319 16.25 -7.79 -7.50
CA VAL A 319 16.12 -6.36 -7.24
C VAL A 319 16.61 -6.07 -5.83
N ALA A 320 17.38 -4.99 -5.66
CA ALA A 320 17.83 -4.55 -4.35
C ALA A 320 16.65 -4.00 -3.53
N ALA A 321 16.59 -4.35 -2.24
CA ALA A 321 15.58 -3.81 -1.34
C ALA A 321 15.94 -2.38 -0.91
N LEU A 322 15.03 -1.44 -1.16
CA LEU A 322 15.13 -0.08 -0.65
C LEU A 322 14.59 -0.03 0.80
N GLU A 323 15.39 0.57 1.68
CA GLU A 323 15.00 0.83 3.06
C GLU A 323 14.77 2.32 3.30
N ILE A 324 13.76 2.65 4.09
CA ILE A 324 13.45 4.02 4.47
C ILE A 324 13.88 4.23 5.91
N LYS A 325 14.73 5.23 6.15
CA LYS A 325 15.29 5.50 7.48
C LYS A 325 14.50 6.55 8.23
N ASN A 326 13.81 7.44 7.53
CA ASN A 326 13.05 8.54 8.13
C ASN A 326 11.53 8.41 7.83
N PRO A 327 10.75 7.72 8.69
CA PRO A 327 9.31 7.58 8.48
C PRO A 327 8.54 8.91 8.53
N LEU A 328 9.11 9.99 9.09
CA LEU A 328 8.46 11.31 9.16
C LEU A 328 8.41 12.02 7.80
N SER A 329 9.37 11.74 6.90
CA SER A 329 9.34 12.31 5.54
C SER A 329 8.14 11.78 4.76
N ILE A 330 7.87 10.47 4.87
CA ILE A 330 6.71 9.81 4.27
C ILE A 330 5.40 10.48 4.72
N GLU A 331 5.24 10.68 6.02
CA GLU A 331 4.02 11.27 6.57
C GLU A 331 3.79 12.70 6.08
N THR A 332 4.85 13.50 6.03
CA THR A 332 4.77 14.88 5.52
C THR A 332 4.38 14.87 4.04
N THR A 333 5.04 14.04 3.23
CA THR A 333 4.76 13.91 1.80
C THR A 333 3.35 13.41 1.51
N LEU A 334 2.87 12.40 2.24
CA LEU A 334 1.50 11.89 2.08
C LEU A 334 0.45 12.90 2.55
N ARG A 335 0.75 13.70 3.58
CA ARG A 335 -0.14 14.78 4.01
C ARG A 335 -0.23 15.87 2.95
N ASP A 336 0.88 16.26 2.34
CA ASP A 336 0.90 17.24 1.26
C ASP A 336 0.13 16.71 0.03
N TRP A 337 0.34 15.44 -0.33
CA TRP A 337 -0.46 14.75 -1.35
C TRP A 337 -1.95 14.83 -1.03
N ALA A 338 -2.37 14.46 0.18
CA ALA A 338 -3.77 14.46 0.58
C ALA A 338 -4.44 15.83 0.46
N VAL A 339 -3.70 16.92 0.65
CA VAL A 339 -4.21 18.29 0.48
C VAL A 339 -4.32 18.65 -1.01
N LEU A 340 -3.32 18.27 -1.80
CA LEU A 340 -3.25 18.62 -3.22
C LEU A 340 -4.18 17.78 -4.11
N ALA A 341 -4.48 16.55 -3.68
CA ALA A 341 -5.34 15.59 -4.38
C ALA A 341 -6.84 15.80 -4.14
N LEU A 342 -7.23 16.77 -3.29
CA LEU A 342 -8.65 17.05 -3.07
C LEU A 342 -9.32 17.59 -4.34
N PRO A 343 -10.48 17.04 -4.73
CA PRO A 343 -11.27 17.59 -5.82
C PRO A 343 -11.56 19.08 -5.61
N LEU A 344 -11.36 19.89 -6.64
CA LEU A 344 -11.55 21.33 -6.54
C LEU A 344 -13.03 21.67 -6.40
N ARG A 345 -13.39 22.32 -5.30
CA ARG A 345 -14.72 22.90 -5.07
C ARG A 345 -14.59 24.42 -5.03
N THR A 346 -15.20 25.10 -5.99
CA THR A 346 -15.08 26.56 -6.12
C THR A 346 -16.45 27.22 -6.28
N LEU A 347 -16.59 28.43 -5.74
CA LEU A 347 -17.74 29.30 -5.96
C LEU A 347 -17.27 30.53 -6.72
N VAL A 348 -17.65 30.62 -7.99
CA VAL A 348 -17.41 31.81 -8.82
C VAL A 348 -18.47 32.84 -8.47
N VAL A 349 -18.04 34.06 -8.17
CA VAL A 349 -18.94 35.16 -7.80
C VAL A 349 -18.79 36.27 -8.84
N GLU A 350 -19.85 36.53 -9.60
CA GLU A 350 -19.83 37.46 -10.73
C GLU A 350 -20.68 38.71 -10.46
N ASP A 351 -20.09 39.89 -10.67
CA ASP A 351 -20.82 41.16 -10.66
C ASP A 351 -21.63 41.27 -11.96
N VAL A 352 -22.95 41.43 -11.85
CA VAL A 352 -23.86 41.73 -12.97
C VAL A 352 -24.56 43.09 -12.79
N SER A 353 -23.93 44.01 -12.06
CA SER A 353 -24.39 45.39 -11.86
C SER A 353 -24.45 46.17 -13.17
N GLY A 354 -25.23 47.27 -13.18
CA GLY A 354 -25.39 48.12 -14.37
C GLY A 354 -24.06 48.66 -14.92
N SER A 355 -23.02 48.77 -14.09
CA SER A 355 -21.68 49.17 -14.52
C SER A 355 -21.01 48.18 -15.48
N MET A 356 -21.44 46.92 -15.47
CA MET A 356 -20.90 45.85 -16.31
C MET A 356 -21.40 45.94 -17.76
N ALA A 357 -22.45 46.72 -18.03
CA ALA A 357 -22.89 47.05 -19.38
C ALA A 357 -21.99 48.10 -20.07
N ALA A 358 -21.08 48.74 -19.32
CA ALA A 358 -20.18 49.74 -19.88
C ALA A 358 -19.24 49.12 -20.93
N LYS A 359 -18.95 49.89 -21.99
CA LYS A 359 -18.00 49.48 -23.03
C LYS A 359 -16.58 49.33 -22.47
N SER A 360 -15.87 48.33 -22.98
CA SER A 360 -14.46 48.08 -22.76
C SER A 360 -13.85 47.62 -24.09
N GLY A 361 -13.15 48.52 -24.78
CA GLY A 361 -12.75 48.32 -26.17
C GLY A 361 -13.96 48.15 -27.09
N ASP A 362 -13.94 47.07 -27.89
CA ASP A 362 -15.02 46.71 -28.82
C ASP A 362 -16.13 45.85 -28.16
N SER A 363 -16.02 45.55 -26.86
CA SER A 363 -16.96 44.71 -26.11
C SER A 363 -17.57 45.46 -24.90
N THR A 364 -18.35 44.77 -24.07
CA THR A 364 -18.80 45.26 -22.75
C THR A 364 -18.03 44.53 -21.66
N ARG A 365 -17.96 45.11 -20.45
CA ARG A 365 -17.30 44.45 -19.32
C ARG A 365 -17.91 43.08 -19.02
N ILE A 366 -19.24 42.96 -19.07
CA ILE A 366 -19.92 41.68 -18.85
C ILE A 366 -19.58 40.65 -19.93
N ALA A 367 -19.47 41.06 -21.19
CA ALA A 367 -19.10 40.14 -22.27
C ALA A 367 -17.65 39.65 -22.10
N LEU A 368 -16.72 40.53 -21.70
CA LEU A 368 -15.36 40.12 -21.36
C LEU A 368 -15.30 39.17 -20.15
N THR A 369 -16.16 39.39 -19.15
CA THR A 369 -16.29 38.47 -18.00
C THR A 369 -16.82 37.11 -18.42
N VAL A 370 -17.79 37.05 -19.34
CA VAL A 370 -18.29 35.78 -19.90
C VAL A 370 -17.18 35.06 -20.68
N ASP A 371 -16.47 35.77 -21.56
CA ASP A 371 -15.37 35.19 -22.34
C ASP A 371 -14.25 34.66 -21.43
N ALA A 372 -13.90 35.41 -20.39
CA ALA A 372 -12.92 34.98 -19.39
C ALA A 372 -13.40 33.75 -18.60
N SER A 373 -14.70 33.69 -18.27
CA SER A 373 -15.27 32.57 -17.52
C SER A 373 -15.37 31.30 -18.37
N LEU A 374 -15.71 31.43 -19.65
CA LEU A 374 -15.67 30.32 -20.61
C LEU A 374 -14.23 29.82 -20.83
N GLY A 375 -13.27 30.73 -21.02
CA GLY A 375 -11.86 30.35 -21.13
C GLY A 375 -11.30 29.71 -19.86
N ALA A 376 -11.75 30.15 -18.69
CA ALA A 376 -11.38 29.52 -17.42
C ALA A 376 -12.05 28.14 -17.24
N ASN A 377 -13.29 27.97 -17.73
CA ASN A 377 -14.00 26.69 -17.70
C ASN A 377 -13.23 25.58 -18.41
N ASP A 378 -12.58 25.90 -19.53
CA ASP A 378 -11.75 24.95 -20.29
C ASP A 378 -10.49 24.48 -19.54
N LEU A 379 -10.10 25.18 -18.46
CA LEU A 379 -8.96 24.81 -17.60
C LEU A 379 -9.37 23.88 -16.45
N PHE A 380 -10.66 23.85 -16.11
CA PHE A 380 -11.16 22.99 -15.05
C PHE A 380 -11.42 21.57 -15.58
N SER A 381 -11.21 20.58 -14.73
CA SER A 381 -11.56 19.19 -15.07
C SER A 381 -13.06 18.95 -14.91
N ASP A 382 -13.58 17.92 -15.58
CA ASP A 382 -14.98 17.48 -15.47
C ASP A 382 -15.40 17.10 -14.04
N GLN A 383 -14.44 16.88 -13.13
CA GLN A 383 -14.69 16.55 -11.72
C GLN A 383 -14.71 17.78 -10.79
N THR A 384 -14.55 18.98 -11.34
CA THR A 384 -14.59 20.23 -10.58
C THR A 384 -16.02 20.54 -10.16
N GLN A 385 -16.26 20.69 -8.85
CA GLN A 385 -17.57 21.15 -8.38
C GLN A 385 -17.58 22.68 -8.37
N MET A 386 -18.32 23.27 -9.31
CA MET A 386 -18.42 24.72 -9.45
C MET A 386 -19.82 25.20 -9.09
N GLY A 387 -19.89 26.15 -8.16
CA GLY A 387 -21.05 27.03 -8.00
C GLY A 387 -20.82 28.34 -8.74
N LEU A 388 -21.88 28.92 -9.29
CA LEU A 388 -21.87 30.28 -9.81
C LEU A 388 -22.88 31.12 -9.02
N TRP A 389 -22.42 32.26 -8.50
CA TRP A 389 -23.27 33.25 -7.86
C TRP A 389 -23.12 34.60 -8.57
N ALA A 390 -24.12 34.95 -9.37
CA ALA A 390 -24.25 36.30 -9.90
C ALA A 390 -24.88 37.22 -8.85
N PHE A 391 -24.28 38.38 -8.63
CA PHE A 391 -24.81 39.40 -7.72
C PHE A 391 -24.96 40.74 -8.42
N SER A 392 -25.94 41.52 -7.99
CA SER A 392 -26.16 42.88 -8.45
C SER A 392 -26.72 43.71 -7.31
N ILE A 393 -26.28 44.95 -7.21
CA ILE A 393 -27.03 45.99 -6.53
C ILE A 393 -27.69 46.80 -7.66
N GLY A 394 -29.02 46.80 -7.70
CA GLY A 394 -29.81 47.41 -8.77
C GLY A 394 -29.46 48.87 -9.03
#